data_AF-A0A3N5NNH9-F1
#
_entry.id   AF-A0A3N5NNH9-F1
#
_cell.length_a   1.000
_cell.length_b   1.000
_cell.length_c   1.000
_cell.angle_alpha   90.00
_cell.angle_beta   90.00
_cell.angle_gamma   90.00
#
_symmetry.space_group_name_H-M   'P 1'
#
loop_
_entity.id
_entity.type
_entity.pdbx_description
1 polymer ?
#
loop_
_entity_poly.entity_id
_entity_poly.type
_entity_poly.pdbx_seq_one_letter_code
_entity_poly.pdbx_strand_id
1 'polypeptide(L)'
;MVKRLLLVAYFIEVGLLLVLVPWSPFWERNYFVTAFPAIHEIISNNYVRGAVSGLGVVNLLMGFNELAAILMARRRMETMETLEQS
;
A
#
# COMPACT_ATOMS: atom_id res chain seq x y z
N MET A 1 9.45 -10.68 14.89
CA MET A 1 8.65 -9.43 14.80
C MET A 1 9.10 -8.52 13.64
N VAL A 2 10.40 -8.26 13.46
CA VAL A 2 10.91 -7.35 12.40
C VAL A 2 10.41 -7.69 10.99
N LYS A 3 10.42 -8.97 10.59
CA LYS A 3 9.93 -9.41 9.27
C LYS A 3 8.47 -9.02 8.98
N ARG A 4 7.59 -9.06 9.99
CA ARG A 4 6.18 -8.66 9.85
C ARG A 4 6.05 -7.15 9.63
N LEU A 5 6.84 -6.35 10.35
CA LEU A 5 6.85 -4.90 10.18
C LEU A 5 7.38 -4.48 8.80
N LEU A 6 8.41 -5.16 8.28
CA LEU A 6 8.92 -4.92 6.93
C LEU A 6 7.87 -5.24 5.85
N LEU A 7 7.15 -6.35 6.01
CA LEU A 7 6.04 -6.70 5.12
C LEU A 7 4.95 -5.63 5.14
N VAL A 8 4.52 -5.19 6.31
CA VAL A 8 3.51 -4.13 6.45
C VAL A 8 3.97 -2.83 5.79
N ALA A 9 5.21 -2.40 6.05
CA ALA A 9 5.77 -1.21 5.43
C ALA A 9 5.81 -1.32 3.90
N TYR A 10 6.21 -2.48 3.38
CA TYR A 10 6.24 -2.76 1.95
C TYR A 10 4.83 -2.69 1.32
N PHE A 11 3.82 -3.29 1.95
CA PHE A 11 2.44 -3.22 1.47
C PHE A 11 1.91 -1.78 1.44
N ILE A 12 2.25 -0.98 2.45
CA ILE A 12 1.87 0.43 2.51
C ILE A 12 2.58 1.23 1.42
N GLU A 13 3.89 1.03 1.26
CA GLU A 13 4.69 1.71 0.23
C GLU A 13 4.18 1.38 -1.17
N VAL A 14 3.97 0.10 -1.49
CA VAL A 14 3.41 -0.33 -2.77
C VAL A 14 1.99 0.21 -2.97
N GLY A 15 1.15 0.18 -1.93
CA GLY A 15 -0.19 0.75 -1.98
C GLY A 15 -0.18 2.25 -2.28
N LEU A 16 0.69 3.02 -1.63
CA LEU A 16 0.87 4.45 -1.88
C LEU A 16 1.36 4.72 -3.29
N LEU A 17 2.33 3.94 -3.78
CA LEU A 17 2.82 4.07 -5.16
C LEU A 17 1.70 3.79 -6.16
N LEU A 18 0.91 2.72 -5.97
CA LEU A 18 -0.22 2.42 -6.85
C LEU A 18 -1.32 3.49 -6.83
N VAL A 19 -1.52 4.17 -5.70
CA VAL A 19 -2.46 5.29 -5.61
C VAL A 19 -1.89 6.54 -6.26
N LEU A 20 -0.64 6.93 -5.97
CA LEU A 20 -0.08 8.23 -6.35
C LEU A 20 0.52 8.24 -7.74
N VAL A 21 1.18 7.16 -8.16
CA VAL A 21 1.91 7.11 -9.42
C VAL A 21 0.98 7.42 -10.60
N PRO A 22 -0.23 6.84 -10.76
CA PRO A 22 -1.13 7.13 -11.90
C PRO A 22 -1.54 8.60 -12.08
N TRP A 23 -1.45 9.40 -11.01
CA TRP A 23 -1.77 10.83 -11.01
C TRP A 23 -0.54 11.72 -11.03
N SER A 24 0.65 11.13 -10.99
CA SER A 24 1.90 11.84 -11.04
C SER A 24 2.32 12.14 -12.49
N PRO A 25 3.05 13.24 -12.73
CA PRO A 25 3.64 13.52 -14.04
C PRO A 25 4.56 12.41 -14.55
N PHE A 26 5.12 11.61 -13.64
CA PHE A 26 5.96 10.46 -13.98
C PHE A 26 5.19 9.42 -14.78
N TRP A 27 3.90 9.16 -14.50
CA TRP A 27 3.10 8.15 -15.19
C TRP A 27 2.99 8.37 -16.70
N GLU A 28 2.83 9.62 -17.11
CA GLU A 28 2.72 10.01 -18.52
C GLU A 28 4.09 10.18 -19.19
N ARG A 29 5.12 10.58 -18.43
CA ARG A 29 6.46 10.89 -18.93
C ARG A 29 7.47 9.76 -18.70
N ASN A 30 7.11 8.53 -19.06
CA ASN A 30 8.00 7.37 -18.97
C ASN A 30 8.53 6.94 -20.34
N TYR A 31 9.76 6.43 -20.36
CA TYR A 31 10.41 5.85 -21.55
C TYR A 31 9.55 4.75 -22.21
N PHE A 32 8.84 3.94 -21.43
CA PHE A 32 7.95 2.87 -21.94
C PHE A 32 6.78 3.39 -22.77
N VAL A 33 6.28 4.57 -22.43
CA VAL A 33 5.19 5.24 -23.14
C VAL A 33 5.69 5.74 -24.50
N THR A 34 6.93 6.20 -24.57
CA THR A 34 7.60 6.58 -25.82
C THR A 34 7.96 5.36 -26.68
N ALA A 35 8.29 4.23 -26.05
CA ALA A 35 8.65 2.99 -26.74
C ALA A 35 7.44 2.23 -27.31
N PHE A 36 6.26 2.34 -26.70
CA PHE A 36 5.06 1.59 -27.10
C PHE A 36 3.79 2.46 -27.13
N PRO A 37 3.40 2.97 -28.32
CA PRO A 37 2.24 3.84 -28.48
C PRO A 37 0.91 3.20 -28.03
N ALA A 38 0.75 1.89 -28.22
CA ALA A 38 -0.47 1.18 -27.79
C ALA A 38 -0.65 1.17 -26.26
N ILE A 39 0.45 1.14 -25.50
CA ILE A 39 0.43 1.17 -24.04
C ILE A 39 0.08 2.59 -23.55
N HIS A 40 0.47 3.62 -24.31
CA HIS A 40 0.13 5.01 -24.00
C HIS A 40 -1.38 5.23 -23.95
N GLU A 41 -2.14 4.74 -24.94
CA GLU A 41 -3.61 4.92 -24.97
C GLU A 41 -4.30 4.25 -23.78
N ILE A 42 -3.79 3.10 -23.32
CA ILE A 42 -4.35 2.36 -22.19
C ILE A 42 -4.01 3.08 -20.87
N ILE A 43 -2.75 3.46 -20.67
CA ILE A 43 -2.26 4.11 -19.43
C ILE A 43 -2.74 5.57 -19.28
N SER A 44 -3.00 6.25 -20.40
CA SER A 44 -3.60 7.60 -20.41
C SER A 44 -5.09 7.60 -20.08
N ASN A 45 -5.77 6.45 -20.16
CA ASN A 45 -7.18 6.35 -19.86
C ASN A 45 -7.46 6.50 -18.35
N ASN A 46 -8.37 7.42 -17.99
CA ASN A 46 -8.80 7.65 -16.62
C ASN A 46 -9.39 6.40 -15.94
N TYR A 47 -10.02 5.50 -16.68
CA TYR A 47 -10.54 4.23 -16.13
C TYR A 47 -9.41 3.32 -15.64
N VAL A 48 -8.29 3.26 -16.38
CA VAL A 48 -7.13 2.45 -16.00
C VAL A 48 -6.43 3.06 -14.80
N ARG A 49 -6.29 4.39 -14.76
CA ARG A 49 -5.77 5.10 -13.57
C ARG A 49 -6.62 4.81 -12.34
N GLY A 50 -7.94 4.88 -12.48
CA GLY A 50 -8.89 4.53 -11.42
C GLY A 50 -8.75 3.09 -10.95
N ALA A 51 -8.63 2.13 -11.88
CA ALA A 51 -8.42 0.72 -11.54
C ALA A 51 -7.10 0.48 -10.79
N VAL A 52 -6.00 1.08 -11.24
CA VAL A 52 -4.68 0.97 -10.59
C VAL A 52 -4.70 1.61 -9.21
N SER A 53 -5.28 2.80 -9.05
CA SER A 53 -5.44 3.43 -7.74
C SER A 53 -6.36 2.63 -6.83
N GLY A 54 -7.43 2.03 -7.35
CA GLY A 54 -8.32 1.13 -6.60
C GLY A 54 -7.57 -0.08 -6.03
N LEU A 55 -6.69 -0.71 -6.82
CA LEU A 55 -5.80 -1.76 -6.34
C LEU A 55 -4.85 -1.25 -5.24
N GLY A 56 -4.32 -0.04 -5.40
CA GLY A 56 -3.49 0.60 -4.38
C GLY A 56 -4.23 0.78 -3.05
N VAL A 57 -5.48 1.23 -3.09
CA VAL A 57 -6.33 1.37 -1.89
C VAL A 57 -6.55 0.03 -1.20
N VAL A 58 -6.82 -1.04 -1.95
CA VAL A 58 -6.97 -2.39 -1.37
C VAL A 58 -5.68 -2.84 -0.68
N ASN A 59 -4.52 -2.61 -1.29
CA ASN A 59 -3.22 -2.92 -0.68
C ASN A 59 -2.98 -2.12 0.61
N LEU A 60 -3.34 -0.83 0.62
CA LEU A 60 -3.25 0.00 1.82
C LEU A 60 -4.12 -0.54 2.94
N LEU A 61 -5.37 -0.91 2.65
CA LEU A 61 -6.28 -1.48 3.64
C LEU A 61 -5.72 -2.78 4.25
N MET A 62 -5.11 -3.65 3.44
CA MET A 62 -4.44 -4.85 3.94
C MET A 62 -3.26 -4.50 4.87
N GLY A 63 -2.42 -3.55 4.46
CA GLY A 63 -1.29 -3.08 5.29
C GLY A 63 -1.74 -2.47 6.61
N PHE A 64 -2.78 -1.64 6.61
CA PHE A 64 -3.33 -1.03 7.83
C PHE A 64 -3.96 -2.07 8.76
N ASN A 65 -4.69 -3.06 8.22
CA ASN A 65 -5.29 -4.13 9.04
C ASN A 65 -4.21 -4.96 9.75
N GLU A 66 -3.12 -5.31 9.06
CA GLU A 66 -2.01 -6.04 9.65
C GLU A 66 -1.25 -5.19 10.69
N LEU A 67 -1.10 -3.89 10.46
CA LEU A 67 -0.53 -2.96 11.43
C LEU A 67 -1.39 -2.89 12.70
N ALA A 68 -2.71 -2.75 12.54
CA ALA A 68 -3.65 -2.73 13.65
C ALA A 68 -3.61 -4.03 14.47
N ALA A 69 -3.54 -5.19 13.81
CA ALA A 69 -3.41 -6.48 14.47
C ALA A 69 -2.15 -6.58 15.32
N ILE A 70 -1.00 -6.09 14.82
CA ILE A 70 0.26 -6.06 15.58
C ILE A 70 0.14 -5.15 16.82
N LEU A 71 -0.52 -3.99 16.69
CA LEU A 71 -0.73 -3.06 17.82
C LEU A 71 -1.66 -3.64 18.88
N MET A 72 -2.74 -4.30 18.47
CA MET A 72 -3.66 -4.97 19.38
C MET A 72 -2.98 -6.14 20.12
N ALA A 73 -2.12 -6.89 19.44
CA ALA A 73 -1.33 -7.94 20.06
C ALA A 73 -0.38 -7.41 21.16
N ARG A 74 0.13 -6.18 21.02
CA ARG A 74 0.96 -5.54 22.06
C ARG A 74 0.15 -5.14 23.30
N ARG A 75 -1.02 -4.53 23.13
CA ARG A 75 -1.89 -4.10 24.24
C ARG A 75 -2.31 -5.26 25.15
N ARG A 76 -2.47 -6.46 24.59
CA ARG A 76 -2.85 -7.65 25.34
C ARG A 76 -1.78 -8.14 26.32
N MET A 77 -0.50 -7.88 26.04
CA MET A 77 0.59 -8.27 26.94
C MET A 77 0.71 -7.32 28.13
N GLU A 78 0.51 -6.01 27.92
CA GLU A 78 0.51 -5.00 28.99
C GLU A 78 -0.57 -5.28 30.05
N THR A 79 -1.75 -5.76 29.63
CA THR A 79 -2.84 -6.07 30.58
C THR A 79 -2.52 -7.27 31.47
N MET A 80 -1.71 -8.23 31.02
CA MET A 80 -1.41 -9.43 31.82
C MET A 80 -0.35 -9.16 32.89
N GLU A 81 0.64 -8.30 32.62
CA GLU A 81 1.58 -7.83 33.66
C GLU A 81 0.86 -7.09 34.79
N THR A 82 -0.14 -6.26 34.47
CA THR A 82 -0.90 -5.52 35.49
C THR A 82 -1.78 -6.41 36.38
N LEU A 83 -2.18 -7.59 35.89
CA LEU A 83 -3.01 -8.54 36.64
C LEU A 83 -2.19 -9.52 37.47
N GLU A 84 -0.93 -9.78 37.10
CA GLU A 84 -0.02 -10.64 37.87
C GLU A 84 0.57 -9.91 39.09
N GLN A 85 0.62 -8.58 39.07
CA GLN A 85 1.15 -7.74 40.16
C GLN A 85 0.11 -7.27 41.19
N SER A 86 -1.18 -7.61 41.02
CA SER A 86 -2.28 -7.27 41.95
C SER A 86 -2.74 -8.48 42.75
#